data_AF-A0A815V1I1-F1
#
_entry.id   AF-A0A815V1I1-F1
#
_cell.length_a   1.000
_cell.length_b   1.000
_cell.length_c   1.000
_cell.angle_alpha   90.00
_cell.angle_beta   90.00
_cell.angle_gamma   90.00
#
_symmetry.space_group_name_H-M   'P 1'
#
loop_
_entity.id
_entity.type
_entity.pdbx_description
1 polymer ?
#
loop_
_entity_poly.entity_id
_entity_poly.type
_entity_poly.pdbx_seq_one_letter_code
_entity_poly.pdbx_strand_id
1 'polypeptide(L)'
;MTGIDPALLRDGRLVLEHKFDKLSIQNARRLCVELGIANKGEDIAESITIAEIYARKNALVEVTANNTENGETTTVRTKRQKKKKAQDPLFGFYS
;
A
#
# COMPACT_ATOMS: atom_id res chain seq x y z
N MET A 1 0.18 25.31 8.15
CA MET A 1 -0.73 25.18 7.00
C MET A 1 -0.44 23.86 6.30
N THR A 2 -1.35 22.91 6.42
CA THR A 2 -1.28 21.60 5.74
C THR A 2 -1.70 21.81 4.28
N GLY A 3 -0.75 21.72 3.34
CA GLY A 3 -0.95 21.97 1.91
C GLY A 3 -1.75 20.90 1.17
N ILE A 4 -2.68 20.24 1.85
CA ILE A 4 -3.54 19.20 1.28
C ILE A 4 -4.91 19.84 1.03
N ASP A 5 -5.39 19.75 -0.22
CA ASP A 5 -6.71 20.25 -0.61
C ASP A 5 -7.80 19.56 0.24
N PRO A 6 -8.64 20.33 0.99
CA PRO A 6 -9.74 19.78 1.77
C PRO A 6 -10.69 18.89 0.97
N ALA A 7 -10.77 19.08 -0.35
CA ALA A 7 -11.60 18.28 -1.23
C ALA A 7 -11.07 16.85 -1.45
N LEU A 8 -9.81 16.58 -1.10
CA LEU A 8 -9.20 15.23 -1.06
C LEU A 8 -9.46 14.49 0.25
N LEU A 9 -9.91 15.20 1.30
CA LEU A 9 -10.22 14.64 2.62
C LEU A 9 -11.67 14.15 2.74
N ARG A 10 -12.49 14.31 1.69
CA ARG A 10 -13.89 13.89 1.70
C ARG A 10 -14.01 12.38 1.52
N ASP A 11 -14.71 11.74 2.46
CA ASP A 11 -15.02 10.32 2.40
C ASP A 11 -15.69 9.94 1.07
N GLY A 12 -15.15 8.93 0.40
CA GLY A 12 -15.69 8.41 -0.86
C GLY A 12 -15.10 9.02 -2.14
N ARG A 13 -14.14 9.97 -2.05
CA ARG A 13 -13.39 10.43 -3.23
C ARG A 13 -12.12 9.59 -3.41
N LEU A 14 -11.95 9.03 -4.60
CA LEU A 14 -10.75 8.27 -4.96
C LEU A 14 -9.55 9.22 -4.91
N VAL A 15 -8.61 9.00 -3.99
CA VAL A 15 -7.28 9.61 -4.06
C VAL A 15 -6.71 9.16 -5.41
N LEU A 16 -6.54 10.12 -6.33
CA LEU A 16 -5.89 9.88 -7.62
C LEU A 16 -4.61 9.09 -7.36
N GLU A 17 -4.24 8.14 -8.23
CA GLU A 17 -2.98 7.39 -8.11
C GLU A 17 -1.79 8.37 -8.10
N HIS A 18 -1.44 8.86 -6.92
CA HIS A 18 -0.29 9.72 -6.73
C HIS A 18 0.94 8.82 -6.81
N LYS A 19 1.58 8.83 -7.98
CA LYS A 19 2.85 8.16 -8.17
C LYS A 19 3.87 8.93 -7.36
N PHE A 20 4.27 8.36 -6.22
CA PHE A 20 5.41 8.88 -5.49
C PHE A 20 6.66 8.71 -6.34
N ASP A 21 7.34 9.82 -6.60
CA ASP A 21 8.63 9.78 -7.26
C ASP A 21 9.65 9.00 -6.41
N LYS A 22 10.71 8.55 -7.09
CA LYS A 22 11.82 7.88 -6.43
C LYS A 22 12.53 8.87 -5.50
N LEU A 23 12.82 8.43 -4.28
CA LEU A 23 13.61 9.19 -3.33
C LEU A 23 15.08 9.17 -3.75
N SER A 24 15.79 10.28 -3.50
CA SER A 24 17.25 10.31 -3.63
C SER A 24 17.89 9.29 -2.68
N ILE A 25 19.07 8.78 -3.04
CA ILE A 25 19.78 7.75 -2.27
C ILE A 25 20.00 8.21 -0.81
N GLN A 26 20.36 9.48 -0.61
CA GLN A 26 20.58 10.04 0.73
C GLN A 26 19.30 10.05 1.58
N ASN A 27 18.17 10.46 0.99
CA ASN A 27 16.89 10.50 1.70
C ASN A 27 16.35 9.10 1.96
N ALA A 28 16.52 8.18 1.01
CA ALA A 28 16.13 6.79 1.19
C ALA A 28 16.89 6.13 2.35
N ARG A 29 18.21 6.36 2.43
CA ARG A 29 19.05 5.90 3.55
C ARG A 29 18.59 6.48 4.89
N ARG A 30 18.35 7.80 4.96
CA ARG A 30 17.81 8.46 6.17
C ARG A 30 16.50 7.82 6.62
N LEU A 31 15.56 7.60 5.69
CA LEU A 31 14.29 6.95 5.98
C LEU A 31 14.49 5.52 6.49
N CYS A 32 15.41 4.75 5.90
CA CYS A 32 15.71 3.39 6.36
C CYS A 32 16.27 3.35 7.79
N VAL A 33 17.11 4.33 8.15
CA VAL A 33 17.63 4.51 9.51
C VAL A 33 16.49 4.81 10.48
N GLU A 34 15.62 5.77 10.14
CA GLU A 34 14.47 6.14 10.98
C GLU A 34 13.46 5.00 11.15
N LEU A 35 13.26 4.20 10.11
CA LEU A 35 12.35 3.06 10.12
C LEU A 35 12.94 1.81 10.79
N GLY A 36 14.22 1.82 11.15
CA GLY A 36 14.91 0.69 11.77
C GLY A 36 15.09 -0.52 10.85
N ILE A 37 15.17 -0.29 9.53
CA ILE A 37 15.35 -1.37 8.55
C ILE A 37 16.78 -1.92 8.64
N ALA A 38 16.93 -3.24 8.52
CA ALA A 38 18.22 -3.91 8.52
C ALA A 38 19.19 -3.27 7.49
N ASN A 39 20.49 -3.26 7.82
CA ASN A 39 21.57 -2.65 7.01
C ASN A 39 21.47 -1.13 6.80
N LYS A 40 20.53 -0.41 7.45
CA LYS A 40 20.44 1.06 7.44
C LYS A 40 20.41 1.69 6.03
N GLY A 41 20.03 0.92 5.01
CA GLY A 41 20.02 1.35 3.61
C GLY A 41 21.38 1.39 2.92
N GLU A 42 22.43 0.78 3.47
CA GLU A 42 23.74 0.65 2.78
C GLU A 42 23.65 -0.10 1.45
N ASP A 43 22.68 -1.01 1.35
CA ASP A 43 22.34 -1.78 0.15
C ASP A 43 21.63 -0.96 -0.94
N ILE A 44 21.24 0.28 -0.63
CA ILE A 44 20.59 1.18 -1.59
C ILE A 44 21.66 1.88 -2.42
N ALA A 45 21.92 1.34 -3.60
CA ALA A 45 22.80 1.92 -4.62
C ALA A 45 22.04 2.82 -5.63
N GLU A 46 20.72 2.66 -5.74
CA GLU A 46 19.87 3.35 -6.70
C GLU A 46 18.72 4.10 -6.02
N SER A 47 18.12 5.06 -6.74
CA SER A 47 16.89 5.72 -6.30
C SER A 47 15.73 4.73 -6.17
N ILE A 48 15.02 4.78 -5.06
CA ILE A 48 14.00 3.81 -4.63
C ILE A 48 12.73 4.54 -4.20
N THR A 49 11.57 3.94 -4.42
CA THR A 49 10.28 4.52 -4.02
C THR A 49 10.00 4.32 -2.54
N ILE A 50 9.17 5.19 -1.95
CA ILE A 50 8.73 5.06 -0.56
C ILE A 50 8.02 3.73 -0.34
N ALA A 51 7.18 3.30 -1.30
CA ALA A 51 6.45 2.04 -1.22
C ALA A 51 7.38 0.83 -1.09
N GLU A 52 8.48 0.78 -1.85
CA GLU A 52 9.47 -0.29 -1.77
C GLU A 52 10.20 -0.31 -0.42
N ILE A 53 10.51 0.86 0.16
CA ILE A 53 11.14 0.93 1.48
C ILE A 53 10.21 0.37 2.56
N TYR A 54 8.91 0.72 2.51
CA TYR A 54 7.93 0.16 3.45
C TYR A 54 7.67 -1.32 3.23
N ALA A 55 7.71 -1.81 1.99
CA ALA A 55 7.63 -3.25 1.72
C ALA A 55 8.77 -4.02 2.38
N ARG A 56 10.01 -3.50 2.33
CA ARG A 56 11.16 -4.10 3.04
C ARG A 56 10.98 -4.11 4.56
N LYS A 57 10.46 -3.02 5.13
CA LYS A 57 10.14 -2.96 6.57
C LYS A 57 9.13 -4.03 6.96
N ASN A 58 8.04 -4.16 6.20
CA ASN A 58 6.99 -5.13 6.50
C ASN A 58 7.48 -6.57 6.34
N ALA A 59 8.33 -6.85 5.35
CA ALA A 59 8.94 -8.17 5.19
C ALA A 59 9.78 -8.57 6.43
N LEU A 60 10.50 -7.64 7.06
CA LEU A 60 11.22 -7.92 8.31
C LEU A 60 10.27 -8.26 9.46
N VAL A 61 9.13 -7.56 9.55
CA VAL A 61 8.09 -7.83 10.55
C VAL A 61 7.50 -9.23 10.37
N GLU A 62 7.18 -9.62 9.13
CA GLU A 62 6.68 -10.97 8.83
C GLU A 62 7.69 -12.06 9.15
N VAL A 63 8.99 -11.85 8.88
CA VAL A 63 10.04 -12.81 9.26
C VAL A 63 10.14 -12.96 10.78
N THR A 64 10.02 -11.87 11.54
CA THR A 64 10.00 -11.96 13.01
C THR A 64 8.73 -12.64 13.54
N ALA A 65 7.58 -12.43 12.92
CA ALA A 65 6.34 -13.10 13.28
C ALA A 65 6.42 -14.61 12.99
N ASN A 66 6.88 -14.99 11.80
CA ASN A 66 6.97 -16.39 11.37
C ASN A 66 7.96 -17.21 12.20
N ASN A 67 9.03 -16.61 12.73
CA ASN A 67 9.97 -17.30 13.62
C ASN A 67 9.41 -17.54 15.03
N THR A 68 8.27 -16.91 15.37
CA THR A 68 7.57 -17.11 16.65
C THR A 68 6.44 -18.14 16.53
N GLU A 69 6.08 -18.51 15.29
CA GLU A 69 4.89 -19.29 14.96
C GLU A 69 5.29 -20.60 14.24
N ASN A 70 6.10 -21.44 14.88
CA ASN A 70 6.01 -22.88 14.62
C ASN A 70 4.68 -23.37 15.20
N GLY A 71 3.60 -23.13 14.46
CA GLY A 71 2.26 -23.55 14.81
C GLY A 71 1.20 -22.83 13.98
N GLU A 72 0.84 -23.44 12.86
CA GLU A 72 -0.42 -23.24 12.12
C GLU A 72 -0.49 -22.11 11.08
N THR A 73 -0.10 -22.46 9.85
CA THR A 73 -0.45 -21.73 8.64
C THR A 73 -1.97 -21.71 8.42
N THR A 74 -2.62 -20.55 8.53
CA THR A 74 -3.91 -20.32 7.88
C THR A 74 -3.78 -19.34 6.72
N THR A 75 -3.87 -19.90 5.51
CA THR A 75 -3.94 -19.17 4.25
C THR A 75 -5.25 -18.40 4.16
N VAL A 76 -5.20 -17.07 4.30
CA VAL A 76 -6.39 -16.21 4.11
C VAL A 76 -6.64 -16.02 2.61
N ARG A 77 -7.40 -16.93 2.01
CA ARG A 77 -8.01 -16.74 0.68
C ARG A 77 -9.09 -15.66 0.77
N THR A 78 -8.79 -14.44 0.33
CA THR A 78 -9.81 -13.40 0.19
C THR A 78 -10.76 -13.75 -0.96
N LYS A 79 -11.94 -14.29 -0.63
CA LYS A 79 -13.01 -14.50 -1.61
C LYS A 79 -13.60 -13.13 -1.99
N ARG A 80 -13.20 -12.59 -3.15
CA ARG A 80 -13.91 -11.48 -3.83
C ARG A 80 -15.32 -11.95 -4.17
N GLN A 81 -16.32 -11.52 -3.38
CA GLN A 81 -17.72 -11.66 -3.75
C GLN A 81 -18.05 -10.66 -4.87
N LYS A 82 -18.20 -11.16 -6.11
CA LYS A 82 -18.81 -10.38 -7.20
C LYS A 82 -20.30 -10.21 -6.90
N LYS A 83 -20.71 -9.08 -6.31
CA LYS A 83 -22.13 -8.68 -6.33
C LYS A 83 -22.50 -8.40 -7.79
N LYS A 84 -23.38 -9.25 -8.35
CA LYS A 84 -24.01 -9.03 -9.65
C LYS A 84 -24.85 -7.76 -9.54
N LYS A 85 -24.59 -6.76 -10.39
CA LYS A 85 -25.50 -5.63 -10.57
C LYS A 85 -26.80 -6.17 -11.14
N ALA A 86 -27.92 -5.94 -10.46
CA ALA A 86 -29.23 -6.07 -11.07
C ALA A 86 -29.30 -5.03 -12.20
N GLN A 87 -29.69 -5.52 -13.37
CA GLN A 87 -29.96 -4.71 -14.55
C GLN A 87 -31.34 -4.09 -14.33
N ASP A 88 -31.39 -2.77 -14.08
CA ASP A 88 -32.65 -2.04 -14.20
C ASP A 88 -33.06 -2.06 -15.69
N PRO A 89 -34.25 -2.55 -16.06
CA PRO A 89 -34.74 -2.34 -17.41
C PRO A 89 -35.27 -0.90 -17.50
N LEU A 90 -34.43 -0.02 -18.03
CA LEU A 90 -34.88 1.21 -18.67
C LEU A 90 -35.72 0.82 -19.91
N PHE A 91 -36.78 1.59 -20.17
CA PHE A 91 -37.65 1.61 -21.36
C PHE A 91 -38.88 0.68 -21.36
N GLY A 92 -39.97 1.17 -20.75
CA GLY A 92 -41.33 0.88 -21.20
C GLY A 92 -41.80 1.95 -22.18
N PHE A 93 -41.63 1.69 -23.48
CA PHE A 93 -42.37 2.36 -24.56
C PHE A 93 -43.11 1.28 -25.36
N TYR A 94 -44.27 1.64 -25.91
CA TYR A 94 -45.36 0.83 -26.51
C TYR A 94 -46.36 0.29 -25.48
N SER A 95 -47.67 0.55 -25.56
CA SER A 95 -48.53 0.95 -26.70
C SER A 95 -49.63 1.91 -26.27
#